data_AF-A0A0E9NEX9-F1
#
_entry.id   AF-A0A0E9NEX9-F1
#
_cell.length_a   1.000
_cell.length_b   1.000
_cell.length_c   1.000
_cell.angle_alpha   90.00
_cell.angle_beta   90.00
_cell.angle_gamma   90.00
#
_symmetry.space_group_name_H-M   'P 1'
#
loop_
_entity.id
_entity.type
_entity.pdbx_description
1 polymer ?
#
loop_
_entity_poly.entity_id
_entity_poly.type
_entity_poly.pdbx_seq_one_letter_code
_entity_poly.pdbx_strand_id
1 'polypeptide(L)'
;MPDMGRSSSGTLQCGSGGYMDMWGRARRGSTLGALGPRDRHIAPSREMRRRRSMELHLLIHLGKMGPGKISDAGGQSSVRSVKTALTSLHFVDTNILPSLYLYAINMAPSLQVTIDPTTVPSQTTEPAITKSTKSSNGVPSSPYPTGLSARLAARDNTYTTSTSGLAPTYLQANLLILPSRYAPDFRLLCARNPVPCPLLAESAAVGDWSGLKSWIEGVEDGSVAAEFDVRRDAPRYMVYRDGKLIKFECPDVMEEWTEDHVAFLIGCSYSFESALTSGGLAPRHTVMNRNVPMYRTTVPLCPAGAFTGSTYVVSMRPYPRHLIESTRTITRPYTATHGEPIAWGWSALRTLGISSIDSPEWGDAPLTLDGRKLSEVEGDEENVPVFWACGVTPQEAVMRAGLEGVVMGHAPGHMVVLDARDWDVVKKEE
;
A
#
# COMPACT_ATOMS: atom_id res chain seq x y z
N MET A 1 16.75 8.90 60.15
CA MET A 1 17.52 9.93 60.86
C MET A 1 18.64 9.26 61.63
N PRO A 2 19.81 9.89 61.80
CA PRO A 2 20.31 11.16 61.21
C PRO A 2 21.45 10.84 60.19
N ASP A 3 22.05 11.72 59.39
CA ASP A 3 22.30 13.17 59.41
C ASP A 3 22.67 13.56 57.93
N MET A 4 21.90 14.37 57.18
CA MET A 4 21.94 15.84 56.99
C MET A 4 23.30 16.45 56.57
N GLY A 5 23.30 17.15 55.42
CA GLY A 5 24.33 18.14 55.03
C GLY A 5 24.53 18.32 53.51
N ARG A 6 23.58 18.94 52.79
CA ARG A 6 23.69 20.27 52.11
C ARG A 6 24.91 20.44 51.17
N SER A 7 24.72 20.45 49.84
CA SER A 7 24.24 21.54 48.96
C SER A 7 25.35 22.43 48.40
N SER A 8 25.51 22.46 47.07
CA SER A 8 25.80 23.68 46.33
C SER A 8 25.44 23.53 44.85
N SER A 9 24.49 24.36 44.44
CA SER A 9 24.06 24.70 43.09
C SER A 9 25.15 25.41 42.28
N GLY A 10 25.13 25.25 40.96
CA GLY A 10 25.91 26.07 40.03
C GLY A 10 25.58 25.78 38.58
N THR A 11 24.50 26.39 38.08
CA THR A 11 24.18 26.48 36.65
C THR A 11 25.03 27.58 36.01
N LEU A 12 25.69 27.32 34.87
CA LEU A 12 26.03 28.36 33.90
C LEU A 12 26.25 27.74 32.51
N GLN A 13 25.84 28.52 31.52
CA GLN A 13 25.45 28.19 30.16
C GLN A 13 26.60 28.35 29.14
N CYS A 14 26.45 27.63 28.03
CA CYS A 14 26.79 27.97 26.64
C CYS A 14 28.26 28.03 26.20
N GLY A 15 28.57 27.30 25.11
CA GLY A 15 29.83 27.43 24.37
C GLY A 15 30.03 26.36 23.29
N SER A 16 29.55 26.66 22.10
CA SER A 16 29.79 25.99 20.81
C SER A 16 31.24 25.57 20.53
N GLY A 17 31.46 24.39 19.93
CA GLY A 17 32.73 24.03 19.31
C GLY A 17 32.74 22.62 18.73
N GLY A 18 32.96 22.51 17.42
CA GLY A 18 32.77 21.30 16.61
C GLY A 18 33.69 20.11 16.94
N TYR A 19 33.14 18.91 16.72
CA TYR A 19 33.87 17.65 16.68
C TYR A 19 34.47 17.47 15.27
N MET A 20 35.80 17.48 15.19
CA MET A 20 36.57 17.07 14.02
C MET A 20 37.64 16.06 14.49
N ASP A 21 37.63 14.91 13.82
CA ASP A 21 38.71 13.91 13.65
C ASP A 21 39.51 13.41 14.86
N MET A 22 39.13 12.20 15.32
CA MET A 22 40.04 11.25 15.98
C MET A 22 40.26 10.02 15.09
N TRP A 23 41.39 9.97 14.39
CA TRP A 23 42.05 8.71 14.00
C TRP A 23 43.52 8.78 14.40
N GLY A 24 43.80 8.28 15.60
CA GLY A 24 45.14 8.09 16.16
C GLY A 24 45.76 6.78 15.70
N ARG A 25 47.05 6.88 15.35
CA ARG A 25 47.95 5.81 14.88
C ARG A 25 48.17 4.72 15.92
N ALA A 26 48.33 3.48 15.46
CA ALA A 26 49.23 2.51 16.10
C ALA A 26 49.91 1.63 15.04
N ARG A 27 51.18 1.30 15.31
CA ARG A 27 52.19 0.82 14.35
C ARG A 27 52.23 -0.71 14.23
N ARG A 28 52.56 -1.14 13.01
CA ARG A 28 53.34 -2.31 12.52
C ARG A 28 53.71 -3.44 13.51
N GLY A 29 53.37 -4.65 13.11
CA GLY A 29 54.10 -5.91 13.33
C GLY A 29 53.83 -6.88 12.16
N SER A 30 54.88 -7.28 11.46
CA SER A 30 54.96 -8.32 10.40
C SER A 30 54.59 -9.72 10.95
N THR A 31 54.14 -10.76 10.24
CA THR A 31 54.44 -11.34 8.90
C THR A 31 53.48 -12.55 8.70
N LEU A 32 53.42 -13.13 7.47
CA LEU A 32 52.59 -14.27 7.00
C LEU A 32 51.17 -13.86 6.56
N GLY A 33 50.61 -14.20 5.40
CA GLY A 33 50.94 -15.07 4.27
C GLY A 33 49.61 -15.34 3.53
N ALA A 34 49.61 -15.28 2.19
CA ALA A 34 48.48 -15.55 1.26
C ALA A 34 47.38 -14.47 1.12
N LEU A 35 47.44 -13.72 0.02
CA LEU A 35 46.38 -12.81 -0.48
C LEU A 35 45.55 -13.51 -1.56
N GLY A 36 44.23 -13.61 -1.34
CA GLY A 36 43.21 -13.84 -2.37
C GLY A 36 42.89 -12.58 -3.18
N PRO A 37 42.10 -12.67 -4.26
CA PRO A 37 42.00 -11.64 -5.29
C PRO A 37 41.33 -10.36 -4.77
N ARG A 38 41.97 -9.23 -5.07
CA ARG A 38 41.55 -7.86 -4.70
C ARG A 38 40.23 -7.48 -5.36
N ASP A 39 39.25 -7.11 -4.55
CA ASP A 39 38.10 -6.29 -4.97
C ASP A 39 38.59 -4.95 -5.52
N ARG A 40 38.34 -4.72 -6.82
CA ARG A 40 38.48 -3.39 -7.40
C ARG A 40 37.27 -2.57 -6.98
N HIS A 41 37.49 -1.58 -6.11
CA HIS A 41 36.53 -0.48 -5.94
C HIS A 41 36.31 0.20 -7.29
N ILE A 42 35.17 -0.08 -7.92
CA ILE A 42 34.70 0.61 -9.12
C ILE A 42 34.32 2.03 -8.70
N ALA A 43 35.08 3.02 -9.17
CA ALA A 43 34.71 4.42 -8.99
C ALA A 43 33.32 4.67 -9.58
N PRO A 44 32.41 5.37 -8.88
CA PRO A 44 31.06 5.60 -9.36
C PRO A 44 31.09 6.27 -10.73
N SER A 45 30.26 5.74 -11.64
CA SER A 45 30.14 6.23 -13.01
C SER A 45 29.79 7.72 -13.01
N ARG A 46 30.16 8.40 -14.09
CA ARG A 46 29.88 9.84 -14.28
C ARG A 46 28.38 10.14 -14.15
N GLU A 47 27.54 9.18 -14.54
CA GLU A 47 26.09 9.16 -14.38
C GLU A 47 25.65 9.14 -12.90
N MET A 48 26.25 8.26 -12.10
CA MET A 48 25.92 8.11 -10.67
C MET A 48 26.36 9.33 -9.85
N ARG A 49 27.49 9.96 -10.22
CA ARG A 49 27.91 11.25 -9.63
C ARG A 49 26.97 12.40 -9.99
N ARG A 50 26.42 12.41 -11.22
CA ARG A 50 25.42 13.40 -11.66
C ARG A 50 24.10 13.22 -10.90
N ARG A 51 23.62 11.99 -10.71
CA ARG A 51 22.39 11.69 -9.95
C ARG A 51 22.48 12.16 -8.49
N ARG A 52 23.58 11.85 -7.79
CA ARG A 52 23.80 12.30 -6.41
C ARG A 52 23.91 13.83 -6.28
N SER A 53 24.49 14.49 -7.28
CA SER A 53 24.54 15.96 -7.32
C SER A 53 23.17 16.60 -7.56
N MET A 54 22.26 15.92 -8.29
CA MET A 54 20.89 16.40 -8.53
C MET A 54 20.00 16.21 -7.29
N GLU A 55 20.09 15.06 -6.61
CA GLU A 55 19.39 14.82 -5.34
C GLU A 55 19.79 15.85 -4.28
N LEU A 56 21.09 16.14 -4.16
CA LEU A 56 21.59 17.13 -3.21
C LEU A 56 21.12 18.55 -3.54
N HIS A 57 21.08 18.94 -4.82
CA HIS A 57 20.56 20.26 -5.21
C HIS A 57 19.06 20.39 -4.96
N LEU A 58 18.27 19.34 -5.21
CA LEU A 58 16.83 19.35 -4.98
C LEU A 58 16.51 19.42 -3.47
N LEU A 59 17.24 18.66 -2.64
CA LEU A 59 17.13 18.72 -1.19
C LEU A 59 17.56 20.08 -0.62
N ILE A 60 18.60 20.70 -1.16
CA ILE A 60 19.01 22.07 -0.78
C ILE A 60 17.95 23.09 -1.21
N HIS A 61 17.29 22.90 -2.36
CA HIS A 61 16.26 23.82 -2.84
C HIS A 61 14.95 23.70 -2.03
N LEU A 62 14.55 22.48 -1.70
CA LEU A 62 13.39 22.19 -0.83
C LEU A 62 13.66 22.60 0.63
N GLY A 63 14.87 22.37 1.14
CA GLY A 63 15.26 22.79 2.51
C GLY A 63 15.41 24.30 2.70
N LYS A 64 15.62 25.07 1.62
CA LYS A 64 15.61 26.55 1.66
C LYS A 64 14.21 27.14 1.63
N MET A 65 13.20 26.38 1.24
CA MET A 65 11.78 26.74 1.34
C MET A 65 11.27 26.32 2.73
N GLY A 66 11.56 27.12 3.75
CA GLY A 66 11.10 26.84 5.13
C GLY A 66 9.57 26.69 5.22
N PRO A 67 9.06 26.04 6.29
CA PRO A 67 7.66 25.59 6.40
C PRO A 67 6.60 26.71 6.40
N GLY A 68 6.99 27.99 6.44
CA GLY A 68 6.09 29.15 6.45
C GLY A 68 5.97 29.94 5.14
N LYS A 69 6.52 29.47 4.01
CA LYS A 69 6.37 30.16 2.70
C LYS A 69 5.53 29.40 1.67
N ILE A 70 5.03 28.21 2.03
CA ILE A 70 4.15 27.40 1.18
C ILE A 70 2.67 27.80 1.37
N SER A 71 2.33 28.52 2.45
CA SER A 71 0.95 28.96 2.73
C SER A 71 0.56 30.33 2.13
N ASP A 72 1.53 31.22 1.85
CA ASP A 72 1.23 32.64 1.55
C ASP A 72 1.49 33.09 0.09
N ALA A 73 1.84 32.16 -0.80
CA ALA A 73 1.91 32.44 -2.22
C ALA A 73 0.84 31.62 -2.94
N GLY A 74 -0.27 32.27 -3.31
CA GLY A 74 -1.36 31.66 -4.09
C GLY A 74 -0.83 30.70 -5.16
N GLY A 75 -1.42 29.51 -5.21
CA GLY A 75 -0.88 28.25 -5.76
C GLY A 75 -0.35 28.22 -7.19
N GLN A 76 -0.29 29.34 -7.91
CA GLN A 76 0.28 29.43 -9.26
C GLN A 76 1.79 29.74 -9.29
N SER A 77 2.36 30.42 -8.27
CA SER A 77 3.80 30.80 -8.32
C SER A 77 4.76 29.65 -7.97
N SER A 78 4.37 28.77 -7.04
CA SER A 78 5.14 27.59 -6.64
C SER A 78 5.24 26.56 -7.77
N VAL A 79 4.13 26.31 -8.48
CA VAL A 79 4.07 25.40 -9.63
C VAL A 79 4.92 25.89 -10.80
N ARG A 80 4.92 27.22 -11.07
CA ARG A 80 5.81 27.81 -12.08
C ARG A 80 7.28 27.63 -11.73
N SER A 81 7.67 27.83 -10.47
CA SER A 81 9.08 27.70 -10.06
C SER A 81 9.62 26.27 -10.21
N VAL A 82 8.82 25.26 -9.83
CA VAL A 82 9.18 23.83 -9.99
C VAL A 82 9.23 23.45 -11.47
N LYS A 83 8.25 23.91 -12.27
CA LYS A 83 8.21 23.64 -13.72
C LYS A 83 9.38 24.32 -14.44
N THR A 84 9.72 25.57 -14.12
CA THR A 84 10.87 26.28 -14.70
C THR A 84 12.20 25.62 -14.30
N ALA A 85 12.35 25.15 -13.06
CA ALA A 85 13.53 24.40 -12.63
C ALA A 85 13.71 23.09 -13.41
N LEU A 86 12.61 22.34 -13.61
CA LEU A 86 12.61 21.10 -14.39
C LEU A 86 12.84 21.34 -15.89
N THR A 87 12.33 22.45 -16.45
CA THR A 87 12.47 22.77 -17.88
C THR A 87 13.88 23.27 -18.22
N SER A 88 14.55 23.97 -17.28
CA SER A 88 15.93 24.44 -17.45
C SER A 88 16.99 23.32 -17.52
N LEU A 89 16.59 22.07 -17.24
CA LEU A 89 17.47 20.90 -17.24
C LEU A 89 17.48 20.10 -18.56
N HIS A 90 16.78 20.53 -19.62
CA HIS A 90 16.74 19.87 -20.94
C HIS A 90 16.60 18.33 -20.87
N PHE A 91 15.47 17.83 -20.36
CA PHE A 91 15.07 16.44 -20.55
C PHE A 91 13.60 16.37 -20.99
N VAL A 92 13.40 16.13 -22.29
CA VAL A 92 12.13 15.66 -22.85
C VAL A 92 12.27 14.14 -23.00
N ASP A 93 12.11 13.43 -21.88
CA ASP A 93 11.85 11.99 -21.89
C ASP A 93 11.15 11.65 -20.56
N THR A 94 9.86 11.36 -20.61
CA THR A 94 8.94 11.23 -19.46
C THR A 94 9.12 9.94 -18.65
N ASN A 95 10.31 9.31 -18.69
CA ASN A 95 10.59 8.02 -18.07
C ASN A 95 11.73 8.06 -17.03
N ILE A 96 11.78 9.08 -16.15
CA ILE A 96 12.80 9.14 -15.10
C ILE A 96 12.17 9.39 -13.70
N LEU A 97 12.31 8.35 -12.86
CA LEU A 97 12.18 8.22 -11.40
C LEU A 97 10.78 7.95 -10.78
N PRO A 98 10.30 6.69 -10.82
CA PRO A 98 9.15 6.21 -10.04
C PRO A 98 9.35 6.36 -8.52
N SER A 99 10.59 6.29 -8.02
CA SER A 99 10.88 6.50 -6.59
C SER A 99 10.56 7.93 -6.15
N LEU A 100 10.81 8.94 -7.00
CA LEU A 100 10.40 10.32 -6.73
C LEU A 100 8.90 10.52 -6.94
N TYR A 101 8.28 9.83 -7.90
CA TYR A 101 6.83 9.90 -8.13
C TYR A 101 6.03 9.26 -6.99
N LEU A 102 6.40 8.07 -6.53
CA LEU A 102 5.79 7.40 -5.38
C LEU A 102 6.11 8.14 -4.06
N TYR A 103 7.32 8.68 -3.91
CA TYR A 103 7.64 9.56 -2.78
C TYR A 103 6.82 10.86 -2.81
N ALA A 104 6.58 11.44 -3.99
CA ALA A 104 5.74 12.63 -4.16
C ALA A 104 4.26 12.33 -3.92
N ILE A 105 3.73 11.19 -4.39
CA ILE A 105 2.37 10.71 -4.08
C ILE A 105 2.20 10.52 -2.58
N ASN A 106 3.19 9.91 -1.91
CA ASN A 106 3.15 9.70 -0.46
C ASN A 106 3.29 11.01 0.35
N MET A 107 3.90 12.06 -0.21
CA MET A 107 4.14 13.34 0.47
C MET A 107 3.10 14.44 0.14
N ALA A 108 2.28 14.27 -0.89
CA ALA A 108 1.28 15.25 -1.30
C ALA A 108 0.01 14.60 -1.91
N PRO A 109 -0.95 14.15 -1.09
CA PRO A 109 -2.22 13.59 -1.56
C PRO A 109 -3.11 14.58 -2.33
N SER A 110 -2.78 15.88 -2.31
CA SER A 110 -3.61 16.98 -2.81
C SER A 110 -3.02 17.75 -4.01
N LEU A 111 -1.93 17.30 -4.63
CA LEU A 111 -1.38 17.97 -5.82
C LEU A 111 -2.16 17.60 -7.09
N GLN A 112 -3.23 18.34 -7.37
CA GLN A 112 -3.93 18.30 -8.65
C GLN A 112 -3.03 18.87 -9.76
N VAL A 113 -2.63 18.03 -10.71
CA VAL A 113 -2.07 18.49 -11.98
C VAL A 113 -3.23 18.74 -12.93
N THR A 114 -3.63 20.01 -13.08
CA THR A 114 -4.60 20.42 -14.10
C THR A 114 -3.90 20.43 -15.47
N ILE A 115 -4.37 19.60 -16.39
CA ILE A 115 -3.99 19.67 -17.82
C ILE A 115 -5.07 20.52 -18.51
N ASP A 116 -4.64 21.58 -19.19
CA ASP A 116 -5.45 22.53 -19.94
C ASP A 116 -6.16 21.82 -21.13
N PRO A 117 -7.51 21.80 -21.19
CA PRO A 117 -8.25 21.13 -22.24
C PRO A 117 -8.49 22.10 -23.42
N THR A 118 -7.44 22.48 -24.12
CA THR A 118 -7.58 23.35 -25.31
C THR A 118 -6.77 22.86 -26.51
N THR A 119 -6.81 21.56 -26.82
CA THR A 119 -6.44 21.06 -28.16
C THR A 119 -7.02 19.67 -28.43
N VAL A 120 -8.31 19.58 -28.82
CA VAL A 120 -8.82 18.49 -29.67
C VAL A 120 -9.89 19.06 -30.61
N PRO A 121 -9.85 18.81 -31.94
CA PRO A 121 -10.82 19.35 -32.89
C PRO A 121 -12.21 18.67 -32.77
N SER A 122 -13.26 19.46 -33.00
CA SER A 122 -14.66 19.04 -32.95
C SER A 122 -15.11 18.24 -34.18
N GLN A 123 -16.18 17.46 -33.96
CA GLN A 123 -17.15 16.84 -34.89
C GLN A 123 -16.91 15.36 -35.21
N THR A 124 -17.83 14.49 -34.75
CA THR A 124 -18.95 13.98 -35.58
C THR A 124 -19.93 13.13 -34.76
N THR A 125 -21.22 13.53 -34.81
CA THR A 125 -22.48 12.74 -34.79
C THR A 125 -22.65 11.57 -33.81
N GLU A 126 -23.57 11.76 -32.86
CA GLU A 126 -24.24 10.70 -32.08
C GLU A 126 -25.10 9.78 -32.98
N PRO A 127 -25.11 8.45 -32.74
CA PRO A 127 -26.22 7.60 -33.13
C PRO A 127 -27.15 7.35 -31.92
N ALA A 128 -28.45 7.50 -32.18
CA ALA A 128 -29.54 7.24 -31.26
C ALA A 128 -29.54 5.80 -30.73
N ILE A 129 -29.55 5.64 -29.40
CA ILE A 129 -29.71 4.33 -28.75
C ILE A 129 -31.21 4.05 -28.59
N THR A 130 -31.74 3.19 -29.45
CA THR A 130 -33.02 2.51 -29.26
C THR A 130 -32.97 1.63 -28.02
N LYS A 131 -33.91 1.84 -27.08
CA LYS A 131 -34.15 1.00 -25.90
C LYS A 131 -34.47 -0.44 -26.32
N SER A 132 -33.50 -1.34 -26.17
CA SER A 132 -33.74 -2.79 -26.25
C SER A 132 -33.82 -3.34 -24.83
N THR A 133 -35.03 -3.73 -24.42
CA THR A 133 -35.29 -4.58 -23.26
C THR A 133 -34.77 -5.98 -23.54
N LYS A 134 -33.62 -6.35 -22.96
CA LYS A 134 -33.16 -7.74 -22.87
C LYS A 134 -32.75 -8.07 -21.44
N SER A 135 -33.56 -8.93 -20.84
CA SER A 135 -33.32 -9.87 -19.74
C SER A 135 -31.94 -9.79 -19.07
N SER A 136 -31.91 -9.23 -17.86
CA SER A 136 -30.81 -9.39 -16.91
C SER A 136 -30.71 -10.87 -16.49
N ASN A 137 -29.75 -11.61 -17.07
CA ASN A 137 -29.31 -12.87 -16.47
C ASN A 137 -28.65 -12.53 -15.12
N GLY A 138 -29.31 -12.95 -14.04
CA GLY A 138 -28.99 -12.55 -12.68
C GLY A 138 -27.59 -12.97 -12.25
N VAL A 139 -26.86 -12.04 -11.63
CA VAL A 139 -25.76 -12.38 -10.73
C VAL A 139 -26.35 -13.28 -9.63
N PRO A 140 -25.81 -14.49 -9.38
CA PRO A 140 -26.31 -15.33 -8.30
C PRO A 140 -26.25 -14.54 -6.99
N SER A 141 -27.40 -14.41 -6.32
CA SER A 141 -27.47 -13.69 -5.05
C SER A 141 -26.58 -14.39 -4.04
N SER A 142 -25.58 -13.68 -3.49
CA SER A 142 -24.72 -14.20 -2.44
C SER A 142 -25.59 -14.73 -1.28
N PRO A 143 -25.31 -15.93 -0.72
CA PRO A 143 -26.06 -16.46 0.42
C PRO A 143 -25.94 -15.55 1.65
N TYR A 144 -24.94 -14.65 1.67
CA TYR A 144 -24.70 -13.68 2.73
C TYR A 144 -24.72 -12.26 2.11
N PRO A 145 -25.91 -11.62 2.03
CA PRO A 145 -26.08 -10.37 1.29
C PRO A 145 -25.57 -9.13 2.04
N THR A 146 -25.19 -9.24 3.31
CA THR A 146 -24.70 -8.14 4.14
C THR A 146 -23.39 -8.47 4.85
N GLY A 147 -22.63 -7.44 5.24
CA GLY A 147 -21.44 -7.59 6.06
C GLY A 147 -21.70 -8.39 7.33
N LEU A 148 -22.71 -8.01 8.11
CA LEU A 148 -23.13 -8.74 9.30
C LEU A 148 -23.43 -10.22 9.01
N SER A 149 -24.22 -10.53 7.97
CA SER A 149 -24.55 -11.93 7.66
C SER A 149 -23.32 -12.77 7.29
N ALA A 150 -22.34 -12.17 6.61
CA ALA A 150 -21.07 -12.81 6.27
C ALA A 150 -20.21 -13.06 7.52
N ARG A 151 -20.10 -12.07 8.41
CA ARG A 151 -19.34 -12.19 9.67
C ARG A 151 -19.96 -13.23 10.60
N LEU A 152 -21.28 -13.28 10.74
CA LEU A 152 -21.97 -14.32 11.52
C LEU A 152 -21.72 -15.71 10.94
N ALA A 153 -21.76 -15.86 9.62
CA ALA A 153 -21.47 -17.14 8.97
C ALA A 153 -20.02 -17.60 9.19
N ALA A 154 -19.06 -16.68 9.15
CA ALA A 154 -17.67 -16.94 9.51
C ALA A 154 -17.54 -17.35 10.99
N ARG A 155 -18.14 -16.58 11.90
CA ARG A 155 -18.13 -16.81 13.35
C ARG A 155 -18.68 -18.18 13.74
N ASP A 156 -19.73 -18.62 13.05
CA ASP A 156 -20.37 -19.92 13.25
C ASP A 156 -19.70 -21.04 12.45
N ASN A 157 -18.62 -20.74 11.72
CA ASN A 157 -17.90 -21.67 10.83
C ASN A 157 -18.78 -22.32 9.76
N THR A 158 -19.89 -21.69 9.40
CA THR A 158 -20.75 -22.13 8.29
C THR A 158 -20.25 -21.63 6.94
N TYR A 159 -19.41 -20.58 6.95
CA TYR A 159 -18.68 -20.10 5.79
C TYR A 159 -17.18 -20.07 6.08
N THR A 160 -16.40 -20.80 5.27
CA THR A 160 -14.99 -21.10 5.57
C THR A 160 -14.08 -20.97 4.36
N THR A 161 -14.59 -20.40 3.27
CA THR A 161 -13.90 -20.25 1.98
C THR A 161 -13.55 -18.80 1.69
N SER A 162 -12.96 -18.54 0.51
CA SER A 162 -12.63 -17.20 0.02
C SER A 162 -13.83 -16.26 0.06
N THR A 163 -13.67 -15.07 0.61
CA THR A 163 -14.70 -14.03 0.71
C THR A 163 -14.91 -13.25 -0.58
N SER A 164 -14.18 -13.56 -1.65
CA SER A 164 -14.36 -12.90 -2.95
C SER A 164 -15.81 -12.95 -3.43
N GLY A 165 -16.37 -11.79 -3.80
CA GLY A 165 -17.75 -11.66 -4.25
C GLY A 165 -18.83 -11.85 -3.17
N LEU A 166 -18.43 -12.04 -1.90
CA LEU A 166 -19.36 -12.07 -0.78
C LEU A 166 -19.85 -10.65 -0.44
N ALA A 167 -21.14 -10.53 -0.08
CA ALA A 167 -21.80 -9.26 0.23
C ALA A 167 -21.41 -8.11 -0.73
N PRO A 168 -21.87 -8.14 -2.00
CA PRO A 168 -21.53 -7.10 -2.98
C PRO A 168 -21.80 -5.70 -2.43
N THR A 169 -20.93 -4.74 -2.78
CA THR A 169 -20.90 -3.34 -2.29
C THR A 169 -20.40 -3.12 -0.86
N TYR A 170 -20.28 -4.17 -0.05
CA TYR A 170 -19.69 -4.05 1.28
C TYR A 170 -18.17 -4.14 1.20
N LEU A 171 -17.49 -3.30 1.97
CA LEU A 171 -16.04 -3.31 2.02
C LEU A 171 -15.53 -4.62 2.61
N GLN A 172 -14.44 -5.11 2.06
CA GLN A 172 -13.68 -6.18 2.67
C GLN A 172 -12.35 -5.62 3.16
N ALA A 173 -11.93 -6.05 4.34
CA ALA A 173 -10.73 -5.56 4.99
C ALA A 173 -9.75 -6.71 5.27
N ASN A 174 -8.48 -6.43 5.00
CA ASN A 174 -7.39 -7.21 5.53
C ASN A 174 -7.31 -6.98 7.04
N LEU A 175 -7.12 -8.05 7.81
CA LEU A 175 -6.97 -7.99 9.27
C LEU A 175 -5.52 -8.26 9.68
N LEU A 176 -5.01 -7.41 10.58
CA LEU A 176 -3.79 -7.60 11.35
C LEU A 176 -4.06 -7.31 12.83
N ILE A 177 -3.55 -8.15 13.72
CA ILE A 177 -3.64 -8.00 15.17
C ILE A 177 -2.23 -8.05 15.74
N LEU A 178 -1.84 -7.00 16.44
CA LEU A 178 -0.48 -6.79 16.94
C LEU A 178 -0.48 -6.54 18.45
N PRO A 179 0.61 -6.89 19.16
CA PRO A 179 0.84 -6.41 20.51
C PRO A 179 0.85 -4.87 20.55
N SER A 180 0.25 -4.30 21.59
CA SER A 180 -0.07 -2.86 21.68
C SER A 180 1.17 -1.96 21.54
N ARG A 181 2.33 -2.45 21.99
CA ARG A 181 3.62 -1.75 21.86
C ARG A 181 4.01 -1.41 20.41
N TYR A 182 3.52 -2.17 19.42
CA TYR A 182 3.78 -1.90 18.00
C TYR A 182 2.67 -1.09 17.32
N ALA A 183 1.54 -0.86 18.01
CA ALA A 183 0.41 -0.13 17.45
C ALA A 183 0.77 1.31 17.01
N PRO A 184 1.53 2.12 17.79
CA PRO A 184 1.94 3.45 17.34
C PRO A 184 2.79 3.41 16.06
N ASP A 185 3.74 2.48 15.98
CA ASP A 185 4.60 2.29 14.82
C ASP A 185 3.80 1.87 13.58
N PHE A 186 2.80 1.02 13.77
CA PHE A 186 1.96 0.53 12.68
C PHE A 186 1.04 1.62 12.13
N ARG A 187 0.43 2.44 13.01
CA ARG A 187 -0.32 3.64 12.58
C ARG A 187 0.57 4.59 11.78
N LEU A 188 1.81 4.79 12.23
CA LEU A 188 2.77 5.62 11.51
C LEU A 188 3.18 4.99 10.17
N LEU A 189 3.33 3.67 10.10
CA LEU A 189 3.58 2.94 8.85
C LEU A 189 2.44 3.18 7.85
N CYS A 190 1.18 3.04 8.29
CA CYS A 190 -0.01 3.33 7.48
C CYS A 190 -0.02 4.80 7.00
N ALA A 191 0.18 5.75 7.91
CA ALA A 191 0.17 7.17 7.59
C ALA A 191 1.27 7.58 6.59
N ARG A 192 2.44 6.94 6.66
CA ARG A 192 3.56 7.21 5.72
C ARG A 192 3.44 6.46 4.39
N ASN A 193 2.57 5.46 4.32
CA ASN A 193 2.35 4.62 3.14
C ASN A 193 0.84 4.40 2.91
N PRO A 194 0.06 5.47 2.69
CA PRO A 194 -1.40 5.38 2.68
C PRO A 194 -1.95 4.55 1.50
N VAL A 195 -1.24 4.53 0.37
CA VAL A 195 -1.64 3.76 -0.82
C VAL A 195 -1.57 2.24 -0.59
N PRO A 196 -0.45 1.64 -0.13
CA PRO A 196 -0.40 0.21 0.16
C PRO A 196 -0.98 -0.19 1.53
N CYS A 197 -1.10 0.75 2.48
CA CYS A 197 -1.57 0.49 3.83
C CYS A 197 -2.75 1.40 4.22
N PRO A 198 -3.86 1.42 3.45
CA PRO A 198 -5.00 2.27 3.75
C PRO A 198 -5.73 1.77 5.00
N LEU A 199 -5.56 2.48 6.12
CA LEU A 199 -6.19 2.11 7.39
C LEU A 199 -7.67 2.50 7.36
N LEU A 200 -8.57 1.51 7.51
CA LEU A 200 -10.02 1.72 7.54
C LEU A 200 -10.54 1.87 8.97
N ALA A 201 -10.08 1.01 9.87
CA ALA A 201 -10.48 1.00 11.26
C ALA A 201 -9.44 0.30 12.13
N GLU A 202 -9.53 0.48 13.43
CA GLU A 202 -8.74 -0.27 14.42
C GLU A 202 -9.58 -0.56 15.66
N SER A 203 -9.11 -1.41 16.58
CA SER A 203 -9.74 -1.58 17.90
C SER A 203 -9.93 -0.22 18.60
N ALA A 204 -11.10 0.00 19.20
CA ALA A 204 -11.41 1.26 19.88
C ALA A 204 -10.47 1.55 21.07
N ALA A 205 -10.01 0.49 21.73
CA ALA A 205 -8.98 0.54 22.76
C ALA A 205 -8.07 -0.70 22.68
N VAL A 206 -6.94 -0.67 23.39
CA VAL A 206 -6.10 -1.85 23.58
C VAL A 206 -6.92 -2.93 24.32
N GLY A 207 -6.87 -4.17 23.84
CA GLY A 207 -7.64 -5.29 24.39
C GLY A 207 -9.10 -5.35 23.92
N ASP A 208 -9.61 -4.30 23.27
CA ASP A 208 -10.98 -4.28 22.77
C ASP A 208 -11.10 -5.10 21.48
N TRP A 209 -11.70 -6.27 21.61
CA TRP A 209 -11.96 -7.22 20.53
C TRP A 209 -13.24 -6.90 19.75
N SER A 210 -14.09 -6.00 20.27
CA SER A 210 -15.45 -5.76 19.77
C SER A 210 -15.66 -4.36 19.22
N GLY A 211 -15.14 -3.35 19.91
CA GLY A 211 -15.25 -1.95 19.52
C GLY A 211 -14.25 -1.59 18.43
N LEU A 212 -14.70 -0.81 17.46
CA LEU A 212 -13.87 -0.25 16.40
C LEU A 212 -13.85 1.27 16.48
N LYS A 213 -12.70 1.84 16.15
CA LYS A 213 -12.54 3.25 15.81
C LYS A 213 -12.40 3.38 14.30
N SER A 214 -13.27 4.17 13.69
CA SER A 214 -13.26 4.43 12.25
C SER A 214 -12.13 5.39 11.87
N TRP A 215 -11.48 5.10 10.75
CA TRP A 215 -10.60 6.03 10.01
C TRP A 215 -11.20 6.45 8.67
N ILE A 216 -12.40 5.96 8.34
CA ILE A 216 -13.14 6.35 7.13
C ILE A 216 -13.87 7.67 7.42
N GLU A 217 -13.57 8.68 6.61
CA GLU A 217 -14.16 10.01 6.74
C GLU A 217 -15.69 9.93 6.61
N GLY A 218 -16.42 10.45 7.61
CA GLY A 218 -17.88 10.46 7.60
C GLY A 218 -18.57 9.16 8.03
N VAL A 219 -17.82 8.12 8.40
CA VAL A 219 -18.36 6.86 8.93
C VAL A 219 -18.16 6.81 10.44
N GLU A 220 -19.25 6.66 11.19
CA GLU A 220 -19.22 6.48 12.64
C GLU A 220 -18.61 5.13 13.04
N ASP A 221 -17.96 5.09 14.20
CA ASP A 221 -17.29 3.90 14.77
C ASP A 221 -18.15 2.62 14.72
N GLY A 222 -19.40 2.69 15.17
CA GLY A 222 -20.32 1.56 15.18
C GLY A 222 -20.86 1.15 13.79
N SER A 223 -20.70 1.99 12.77
CA SER A 223 -21.14 1.73 11.40
C SER A 223 -20.07 1.04 10.55
N VAL A 224 -18.84 0.92 11.05
CA VAL A 224 -17.78 0.14 10.37
C VAL A 224 -18.18 -1.33 10.31
N ALA A 225 -18.54 -1.91 11.45
CA ALA A 225 -19.02 -3.28 11.58
C ALA A 225 -19.84 -3.43 12.88
N ALA A 226 -21.14 -3.62 12.75
CA ALA A 226 -22.02 -3.92 13.87
C ALA A 226 -21.77 -5.33 14.43
N GLU A 227 -21.95 -5.49 15.74
CA GLU A 227 -21.78 -6.76 16.45
C GLU A 227 -20.44 -7.45 16.17
N PHE A 228 -19.36 -6.68 16.01
CA PHE A 228 -18.06 -7.21 15.60
C PHE A 228 -17.39 -8.04 16.70
N ASP A 229 -16.79 -9.17 16.31
CA ASP A 229 -15.82 -9.91 17.13
C ASP A 229 -14.59 -10.22 16.27
N VAL A 230 -13.52 -9.44 16.47
CA VAL A 230 -12.31 -9.55 15.67
C VAL A 230 -11.64 -10.92 15.74
N ARG A 231 -11.93 -11.70 16.78
CA ARG A 231 -11.31 -13.01 17.02
C ARG A 231 -11.96 -14.13 16.19
N ARG A 232 -13.15 -13.88 15.63
CA ARG A 232 -13.98 -14.90 14.96
C ARG A 232 -14.62 -14.49 13.64
N ASP A 233 -14.66 -13.19 13.33
CA ASP A 233 -15.43 -12.66 12.19
C ASP A 233 -14.68 -12.71 10.84
N ALA A 234 -13.43 -13.15 10.81
CA ALA A 234 -12.79 -13.61 9.57
C ALA A 234 -13.03 -15.12 9.40
N PRO A 235 -13.28 -15.64 8.19
CA PRO A 235 -13.50 -17.07 8.02
C PRO A 235 -12.31 -17.94 8.44
N ARG A 236 -11.07 -17.45 8.25
CA ARG A 236 -9.84 -18.16 8.61
C ARG A 236 -8.75 -17.18 9.04
N TYR A 237 -7.93 -17.62 9.98
CA TYR A 237 -6.85 -16.85 10.57
C TYR A 237 -5.49 -17.54 10.41
N MET A 238 -4.44 -16.75 10.55
CA MET A 238 -3.07 -17.20 10.73
C MET A 238 -2.52 -16.62 12.03
N VAL A 239 -1.72 -17.41 12.74
CA VAL A 239 -1.09 -17.01 14.00
C VAL A 239 0.41 -17.16 13.88
N TYR A 240 1.11 -16.12 14.28
CA TYR A 240 2.56 -16.04 14.30
C TYR A 240 3.03 -15.78 15.72
N ARG A 241 4.15 -16.39 16.09
CA ARG A 241 4.88 -16.11 17.33
C ARG A 241 6.33 -15.79 17.00
N ASP A 242 6.80 -14.63 17.41
CA ASP A 242 8.16 -14.16 17.18
C ASP A 242 8.54 -14.26 15.68
N GLY A 243 7.63 -13.81 14.81
CA GLY A 243 7.76 -13.86 13.35
C GLY A 243 7.60 -15.25 12.69
N LYS A 244 7.31 -16.31 13.44
CA LYS A 244 7.16 -17.67 12.91
C LYS A 244 5.70 -18.13 12.93
N LEU A 245 5.22 -18.70 11.84
CA LEU A 245 3.87 -19.24 11.73
C LEU A 245 3.71 -20.45 12.68
N ILE A 246 2.69 -20.41 13.54
CA ILE A 246 2.38 -21.47 14.50
C ILE A 246 0.98 -22.07 14.34
N LYS A 247 0.01 -21.32 13.78
CA LYS A 247 -1.30 -21.84 13.36
C LYS A 247 -1.62 -21.31 11.96
N PHE A 248 -2.11 -22.19 11.09
CA PHE A 248 -2.48 -21.88 9.71
C PHE A 248 -3.95 -22.21 9.48
N GLU A 249 -4.69 -21.29 8.86
CA GLU A 249 -6.13 -21.41 8.57
C GLU A 249 -6.96 -21.91 9.77
N CYS A 250 -6.72 -21.36 10.96
CA CYS A 250 -7.54 -21.65 12.13
C CYS A 250 -8.89 -20.91 12.05
N PRO A 251 -9.97 -21.46 12.63
CA PRO A 251 -11.31 -20.88 12.55
C PRO A 251 -11.48 -19.61 13.39
N ASP A 252 -10.65 -19.42 14.41
CA ASP A 252 -10.66 -18.28 15.31
C ASP A 252 -9.28 -18.08 15.95
N VAL A 253 -9.14 -17.00 16.72
CA VAL A 253 -7.93 -16.67 17.49
C VAL A 253 -8.27 -16.31 18.95
N MET A 254 -9.32 -16.91 19.52
CA MET A 254 -9.75 -16.61 20.88
C MET A 254 -8.69 -16.96 21.94
N GLU A 255 -7.96 -18.06 21.74
CA GLU A 255 -6.91 -18.53 22.65
C GLU A 255 -5.66 -17.65 22.59
N GLU A 256 -5.39 -17.04 21.43
CA GLU A 256 -4.25 -16.17 21.17
C GLU A 256 -4.48 -14.72 21.60
N TRP A 257 -5.73 -14.27 21.53
CA TRP A 257 -6.10 -12.91 21.90
C TRP A 257 -5.81 -12.64 23.38
N THR A 258 -5.40 -11.42 23.69
CA THR A 258 -5.12 -10.94 25.04
C THR A 258 -5.49 -9.47 25.15
N GLU A 259 -5.57 -8.97 26.39
CA GLU A 259 -5.79 -7.55 26.69
C GLU A 259 -4.65 -6.63 26.23
N ASP A 260 -3.55 -7.16 25.68
CA ASP A 260 -2.44 -6.37 25.10
C ASP A 260 -2.52 -6.28 23.56
N HIS A 261 -3.59 -6.73 22.92
CA HIS A 261 -3.69 -6.69 21.46
C HIS A 261 -4.43 -5.45 20.94
N VAL A 262 -4.06 -5.03 19.73
CA VAL A 262 -4.77 -4.04 18.92
C VAL A 262 -4.99 -4.63 17.54
N ALA A 263 -6.23 -4.62 17.06
CA ALA A 263 -6.55 -5.02 15.70
C ALA A 263 -6.59 -3.82 14.75
N PHE A 264 -6.21 -4.06 13.50
CA PHE A 264 -6.21 -3.09 12.41
C PHE A 264 -6.92 -3.70 11.19
N LEU A 265 -7.87 -2.95 10.67
CA LEU A 265 -8.61 -3.25 9.46
C LEU A 265 -8.08 -2.36 8.34
N ILE A 266 -7.59 -2.99 7.28
CA ILE A 266 -6.86 -2.33 6.20
C ILE A 266 -7.61 -2.57 4.89
N GLY A 267 -7.75 -1.53 4.08
CA GLY A 267 -8.45 -1.59 2.80
C GLY A 267 -7.95 -2.71 1.90
N CYS A 268 -8.88 -3.23 1.10
CA CYS A 268 -8.64 -4.29 0.14
C CYS A 268 -9.08 -3.84 -1.26
N SER A 269 -8.44 -4.40 -2.29
CA SER A 269 -8.77 -4.11 -3.68
C SER A 269 -10.15 -4.58 -4.13
N TYR A 270 -10.82 -5.47 -3.39
CA TYR A 270 -12.10 -6.07 -3.81
C TYR A 270 -13.22 -5.04 -4.03
N SER A 271 -13.19 -3.91 -3.33
CA SER A 271 -14.15 -2.82 -3.50
C SER A 271 -14.14 -2.24 -4.92
N PHE A 272 -12.95 -1.92 -5.46
CA PHE A 272 -12.87 -1.37 -6.81
C PHE A 272 -13.09 -2.44 -7.89
N GLU A 273 -12.92 -3.73 -7.58
CA GLU A 273 -13.19 -4.82 -8.54
C GLU A 273 -14.68 -4.95 -8.88
N SER A 274 -15.55 -4.69 -7.90
CA SER A 274 -16.99 -4.60 -8.13
C SER A 274 -17.29 -3.46 -9.11
N ALA A 275 -16.70 -2.28 -8.91
CA ALA A 275 -16.85 -1.14 -9.81
C ALA A 275 -16.31 -1.39 -11.21
N LEU A 276 -15.13 -2.02 -11.32
CA LEU A 276 -14.56 -2.44 -12.61
C LEU A 276 -15.48 -3.41 -13.33
N THR A 277 -16.04 -4.38 -12.62
CA THR A 277 -17.00 -5.35 -13.18
C THR A 277 -18.26 -4.65 -13.69
N SER A 278 -18.85 -3.75 -12.90
CA SER A 278 -20.01 -2.95 -13.31
C SER A 278 -19.71 -2.04 -14.51
N GLY A 279 -18.46 -1.58 -14.65
CA GLY A 279 -17.97 -0.80 -15.80
C GLY A 279 -17.58 -1.63 -17.02
N GLY A 280 -17.83 -2.96 -17.04
CA GLY A 280 -17.48 -3.84 -18.15
C GLY A 280 -15.99 -4.21 -18.22
N LEU A 281 -15.22 -3.94 -17.16
CA LEU A 281 -13.77 -4.19 -17.04
C LEU A 281 -13.49 -5.25 -15.95
N ALA A 282 -14.33 -6.27 -15.86
CA ALA A 282 -14.22 -7.33 -14.86
C ALA A 282 -12.79 -7.88 -14.79
N PRO A 283 -12.17 -7.93 -13.60
CA PRO A 283 -10.82 -8.47 -13.44
C PRO A 283 -10.72 -9.90 -13.95
N ARG A 284 -9.65 -10.18 -14.70
CA ARG A 284 -9.48 -11.48 -15.38
C ARG A 284 -9.49 -12.67 -14.43
N HIS A 285 -8.83 -12.55 -13.26
CA HIS A 285 -8.79 -13.63 -12.28
C HIS A 285 -10.20 -13.97 -11.75
N THR A 286 -11.07 -12.97 -11.57
CA THR A 286 -12.48 -13.16 -11.17
C THR A 286 -13.24 -13.95 -12.23
N VAL A 287 -13.11 -13.55 -13.50
CA VAL A 287 -13.74 -14.25 -14.65
C VAL A 287 -13.28 -15.71 -14.74
N MET A 288 -12.03 -15.98 -14.38
CA MET A 288 -11.42 -17.30 -14.43
C MET A 288 -11.53 -18.08 -13.11
N ASN A 289 -12.20 -17.55 -12.08
CA ASN A 289 -12.28 -18.12 -10.74
C ASN A 289 -10.90 -18.50 -10.15
N ARG A 290 -9.96 -17.54 -10.22
CA ARG A 290 -8.58 -17.65 -9.73
C ARG A 290 -8.28 -16.55 -8.73
N ASN A 291 -7.29 -16.76 -7.88
CA ASN A 291 -6.77 -15.73 -6.99
C ASN A 291 -5.92 -14.73 -7.76
N VAL A 292 -6.05 -13.44 -7.41
CA VAL A 292 -5.25 -12.37 -8.03
C VAL A 292 -3.75 -12.62 -7.79
N PRO A 293 -2.89 -12.53 -8.83
CA PRO A 293 -1.45 -12.63 -8.65
C PRO A 293 -0.92 -11.40 -7.93
N MET A 294 -0.11 -11.63 -6.91
CA MET A 294 0.53 -10.58 -6.12
C MET A 294 2.04 -10.78 -6.08
N TYR A 295 2.77 -9.68 -6.22
CA TYR A 295 4.21 -9.67 -6.34
C TYR A 295 4.85 -8.80 -5.28
N ARG A 296 5.92 -9.32 -4.69
CA ARG A 296 6.84 -8.54 -3.88
C ARG A 296 7.71 -7.69 -4.80
N THR A 297 7.72 -6.38 -4.56
CA THR A 297 8.52 -5.45 -5.35
C THR A 297 9.88 -5.17 -4.70
N THR A 298 10.75 -4.48 -5.43
CA THR A 298 11.97 -3.84 -4.88
C THR A 298 11.73 -2.39 -4.44
N VAL A 299 10.49 -1.90 -4.50
CA VAL A 299 10.14 -0.52 -4.11
C VAL A 299 10.02 -0.46 -2.59
N PRO A 300 10.86 0.31 -1.89
CA PRO A 300 10.85 0.36 -0.43
C PRO A 300 9.61 1.09 0.10
N LEU A 301 9.13 0.66 1.27
CA LEU A 301 8.20 1.43 2.08
C LEU A 301 8.95 2.57 2.78
N CYS A 302 8.23 3.65 3.07
CA CYS A 302 8.65 4.63 4.06
C CYS A 302 8.67 3.95 5.44
N PRO A 303 9.84 3.78 6.09
CA PRO A 303 9.93 3.03 7.34
C PRO A 303 9.24 3.76 8.50
N ALA A 304 8.79 3.01 9.50
CA ALA A 304 8.17 3.54 10.71
C ALA A 304 8.45 2.65 11.92
N GLY A 305 9.19 3.17 12.90
CA GLY A 305 9.53 2.44 14.13
C GLY A 305 10.13 1.06 13.85
N ALA A 306 9.52 0.00 14.40
CA ALA A 306 9.92 -1.40 14.18
C ALA A 306 9.85 -1.85 12.70
N PHE A 307 9.02 -1.21 11.88
CA PHE A 307 8.80 -1.59 10.49
C PHE A 307 9.83 -0.93 9.57
N THR A 308 10.91 -1.65 9.31
CA THR A 308 12.01 -1.22 8.44
C THR A 308 12.33 -2.27 7.38
N GLY A 309 12.95 -1.85 6.27
CA GLY A 309 13.46 -2.78 5.24
C GLY A 309 12.40 -3.53 4.42
N SER A 310 11.13 -3.19 4.57
CA SER A 310 10.04 -3.81 3.81
C SER A 310 9.73 -3.05 2.52
N THR A 311 9.12 -3.75 1.57
CA THR A 311 8.81 -3.24 0.23
C THR A 311 7.32 -3.29 -0.06
N TYR A 312 6.87 -2.55 -1.08
CA TYR A 312 5.51 -2.66 -1.60
C TYR A 312 5.24 -4.10 -2.07
N VAL A 313 4.02 -4.57 -1.81
CA VAL A 313 3.42 -5.70 -2.52
C VAL A 313 2.38 -5.14 -3.48
N VAL A 314 2.38 -5.65 -4.71
CA VAL A 314 1.46 -5.21 -5.75
C VAL A 314 0.59 -6.37 -6.24
N SER A 315 -0.68 -6.10 -6.52
CA SER A 315 -1.55 -7.03 -7.24
C SER A 315 -1.57 -6.68 -8.72
N MET A 316 -1.69 -7.66 -9.61
CA MET A 316 -1.66 -7.42 -11.06
C MET A 316 -2.92 -7.91 -11.75
N ARG A 317 -3.47 -7.07 -12.63
CA ARG A 317 -4.59 -7.41 -13.50
C ARG A 317 -4.23 -6.99 -14.93
N PRO A 318 -4.33 -7.89 -15.92
CA PRO A 318 -4.09 -7.55 -17.31
C PRO A 318 -5.30 -6.88 -17.96
N TYR A 319 -5.07 -5.79 -18.70
CA TYR A 319 -6.08 -5.05 -19.47
C TYR A 319 -5.56 -4.68 -20.87
N PRO A 320 -6.44 -4.52 -21.86
CA PRO A 320 -6.08 -3.88 -23.12
C PRO A 320 -5.57 -2.45 -22.89
N ARG A 321 -4.54 -2.04 -23.63
CA ARG A 321 -3.87 -0.75 -23.51
C ARG A 321 -4.84 0.41 -23.58
N HIS A 322 -5.78 0.36 -24.52
CA HIS A 322 -6.76 1.40 -24.78
C HIS A 322 -7.80 1.53 -23.65
N LEU A 323 -7.92 0.53 -22.75
CA LEU A 323 -8.83 0.55 -21.61
C LEU A 323 -8.15 0.99 -20.31
N ILE A 324 -6.83 1.16 -20.28
CA ILE A 324 -6.10 1.50 -19.05
C ILE A 324 -6.58 2.81 -18.43
N GLU A 325 -6.87 3.85 -19.22
CA GLU A 325 -7.37 5.11 -18.65
C GLU A 325 -8.79 4.97 -18.07
N SER A 326 -9.64 4.15 -18.70
CA SER A 326 -10.97 3.81 -18.14
C SER A 326 -10.83 3.05 -16.83
N THR A 327 -9.93 2.06 -16.78
CA THR A 327 -9.57 1.32 -15.55
C THR A 327 -9.09 2.26 -14.46
N ARG A 328 -8.22 3.22 -14.78
CA ARG A 328 -7.74 4.25 -13.84
C ARG A 328 -8.88 5.13 -13.36
N THR A 329 -9.71 5.64 -14.27
CA THR A 329 -10.84 6.52 -13.95
C THR A 329 -11.82 5.86 -12.98
N ILE A 330 -12.15 4.59 -13.18
CA ILE A 330 -13.04 3.83 -12.29
C ILE A 330 -12.40 3.62 -10.90
N THR A 331 -11.09 3.36 -10.85
CA THR A 331 -10.41 2.98 -9.60
C THR A 331 -9.87 4.17 -8.81
N ARG A 332 -9.62 5.32 -9.45
CA ARG A 332 -9.06 6.53 -8.83
C ARG A 332 -9.81 7.03 -7.59
N PRO A 333 -11.15 7.03 -7.54
CA PRO A 333 -11.87 7.52 -6.36
C PRO A 333 -11.69 6.65 -5.11
N TYR A 334 -11.29 5.39 -5.26
CA TYR A 334 -11.13 4.39 -4.20
C TYR A 334 -9.83 4.57 -3.40
N THR A 335 -9.44 5.81 -3.08
CA THR A 335 -8.16 6.12 -2.42
C THR A 335 -8.02 5.47 -1.03
N ALA A 336 -9.12 5.28 -0.30
CA ALA A 336 -9.14 4.55 0.96
C ALA A 336 -9.09 3.01 0.80
N THR A 337 -9.01 2.49 -0.44
CA THR A 337 -8.83 1.07 -0.76
C THR A 337 -7.84 0.88 -1.94
N HIS A 338 -6.70 1.57 -1.86
CA HIS A 338 -5.55 1.58 -2.79
C HIS A 338 -5.64 2.52 -4.01
N GLY A 339 -6.84 2.82 -4.51
CA GLY A 339 -7.04 3.78 -5.60
C GLY A 339 -6.62 3.28 -6.99
N GLU A 340 -6.10 4.19 -7.81
CA GLU A 340 -5.69 3.87 -9.19
C GLU A 340 -4.38 3.05 -9.27
N PRO A 341 -4.10 2.36 -10.40
CA PRO A 341 -2.84 1.68 -10.65
C PRO A 341 -1.61 2.54 -10.33
N ILE A 342 -0.61 1.94 -9.69
CA ILE A 342 0.67 2.60 -9.41
C ILE A 342 1.70 2.41 -10.55
N ALA A 343 1.48 1.41 -11.41
CA ALA A 343 2.30 1.17 -12.60
C ALA A 343 1.54 0.29 -13.60
N TRP A 344 1.92 0.33 -14.87
CA TRP A 344 1.37 -0.54 -15.93
C TRP A 344 2.34 -0.66 -17.10
N GLY A 345 2.13 -1.66 -17.94
CA GLY A 345 3.01 -1.94 -19.07
C GLY A 345 4.03 -3.04 -18.76
N TRP A 346 4.51 -3.70 -19.82
CA TRP A 346 5.57 -4.70 -19.71
C TRP A 346 6.87 -4.14 -19.12
N SER A 347 7.16 -2.86 -19.36
CA SER A 347 8.29 -2.18 -18.71
C SER A 347 8.12 -2.00 -17.19
N ALA A 348 6.88 -2.03 -16.68
CA ALA A 348 6.62 -1.84 -15.25
C ALA A 348 7.19 -2.97 -14.39
N LEU A 349 7.29 -4.19 -14.92
CA LEU A 349 7.91 -5.32 -14.22
C LEU A 349 9.32 -4.96 -13.77
N ARG A 350 10.12 -4.37 -14.68
CA ARG A 350 11.49 -3.93 -14.37
C ARG A 350 11.52 -2.84 -13.31
N THR A 351 10.63 -1.85 -13.40
CA THR A 351 10.59 -0.73 -12.43
C THR A 351 10.15 -1.19 -11.04
N LEU A 352 9.29 -2.20 -10.97
CA LEU A 352 8.83 -2.82 -9.73
C LEU A 352 9.79 -3.91 -9.22
N GLY A 353 10.78 -4.31 -10.01
CA GLY A 353 11.72 -5.38 -9.68
C GLY A 353 11.11 -6.79 -9.73
N ILE A 354 10.06 -6.98 -10.52
CA ILE A 354 9.40 -8.27 -10.74
C ILE A 354 10.16 -9.01 -11.85
N SER A 355 10.79 -10.13 -11.50
CA SER A 355 11.63 -10.91 -12.44
C SER A 355 10.84 -11.88 -13.33
N SER A 356 9.68 -12.35 -12.87
CA SER A 356 8.83 -13.30 -13.59
C SER A 356 7.37 -12.99 -13.31
N ILE A 357 6.59 -12.71 -14.35
CA ILE A 357 5.16 -12.45 -14.22
C ILE A 357 4.37 -13.74 -13.94
N ASP A 358 4.86 -14.90 -14.36
CA ASP A 358 4.16 -16.18 -14.15
C ASP A 358 4.49 -16.83 -12.81
N SER A 359 5.27 -16.16 -11.96
CA SER A 359 5.72 -16.68 -10.66
C SER A 359 5.40 -15.70 -9.54
N PRO A 360 4.11 -15.41 -9.28
CA PRO A 360 3.74 -14.54 -8.17
C PRO A 360 4.13 -15.16 -6.82
N GLU A 361 4.49 -14.33 -5.86
CA GLU A 361 4.71 -14.76 -4.48
C GLU A 361 3.41 -15.26 -3.82
N TRP A 362 2.26 -14.67 -4.20
CA TRP A 362 0.94 -15.06 -3.70
C TRP A 362 -0.10 -15.06 -4.82
N GLY A 363 -1.09 -15.94 -4.69
CA GLY A 363 -2.16 -16.10 -5.68
C GLY A 363 -1.75 -16.97 -6.85
N ASP A 364 -2.60 -16.99 -7.89
CA ASP A 364 -2.41 -17.85 -9.04
C ASP A 364 -1.63 -17.15 -10.16
N ALA A 365 -0.80 -17.90 -10.88
CA ALA A 365 -0.13 -17.36 -12.06
C ALA A 365 -1.16 -16.79 -13.07
N PRO A 366 -0.92 -15.59 -13.62
CA PRO A 366 -1.82 -14.96 -14.57
C PRO A 366 -1.85 -15.70 -15.90
N LEU A 367 -3.02 -15.72 -16.53
CA LEU A 367 -3.25 -16.30 -17.84
C LEU A 367 -3.89 -15.28 -18.78
N THR A 368 -3.79 -15.53 -20.08
CA THR A 368 -4.65 -14.91 -21.10
C THR A 368 -6.06 -15.53 -21.05
N LEU A 369 -7.04 -14.92 -21.71
CA LEU A 369 -8.42 -15.46 -21.74
C LEU A 369 -8.51 -16.84 -22.41
N ASP A 370 -7.62 -17.14 -23.36
CA ASP A 370 -7.47 -18.45 -24.00
C ASP A 370 -6.59 -19.43 -23.20
N GLY A 371 -6.18 -19.05 -21.97
CA GLY A 371 -5.51 -19.95 -21.02
C GLY A 371 -4.00 -20.11 -21.20
N ARG A 372 -3.36 -19.30 -22.05
CA ARG A 372 -1.90 -19.25 -22.17
C ARG A 372 -1.28 -18.48 -21.02
N LYS A 373 0.01 -18.71 -20.74
CA LYS A 373 0.74 -17.90 -19.76
C LYS A 373 0.80 -16.46 -20.22
N LEU A 374 0.75 -15.52 -19.27
CA LEU A 374 0.79 -14.11 -19.63
C LEU A 374 2.14 -13.75 -20.27
N SER A 375 3.26 -14.34 -19.82
CA SER A 375 4.58 -14.10 -20.43
C SER A 375 4.68 -14.49 -21.91
N GLU A 376 3.85 -15.41 -22.41
CA GLU A 376 3.85 -15.83 -23.82
C GLU A 376 3.34 -14.73 -24.77
N VAL A 377 2.68 -13.71 -24.21
CA VAL A 377 2.19 -12.54 -24.94
C VAL A 377 2.89 -11.26 -24.48
N GLU A 378 4.14 -11.36 -24.03
CA GLU A 378 4.94 -10.18 -23.69
C GLU A 378 5.03 -9.21 -24.88
N GLY A 379 4.72 -7.94 -24.62
CA GLY A 379 4.64 -6.90 -25.65
C GLY A 379 3.28 -6.77 -26.33
N ASP A 380 2.32 -7.65 -26.03
CA ASP A 380 0.94 -7.53 -26.51
C ASP A 380 0.22 -6.35 -25.86
N GLU A 381 -0.53 -5.59 -26.67
CA GLU A 381 -1.33 -4.44 -26.27
C GLU A 381 -2.72 -4.86 -25.76
N GLU A 382 -3.18 -6.08 -26.01
CA GLU A 382 -4.44 -6.61 -25.46
C GLU A 382 -4.27 -7.22 -24.05
N ASN A 383 -3.02 -7.46 -23.65
CA ASN A 383 -2.66 -8.16 -22.41
C ASN A 383 -1.66 -7.36 -21.57
N VAL A 384 -1.87 -6.05 -21.44
CA VAL A 384 -0.95 -5.18 -20.71
C VAL A 384 -1.09 -5.40 -19.20
N PRO A 385 -0.01 -5.72 -18.46
CA PRO A 385 -0.07 -5.88 -17.02
C PRO A 385 -0.25 -4.52 -16.33
N VAL A 386 -1.23 -4.43 -15.44
CA VAL A 386 -1.54 -3.23 -14.66
C VAL A 386 -1.43 -3.57 -13.16
N PHE A 387 -0.71 -2.77 -12.40
CA PHE A 387 -0.32 -3.06 -11.02
C PHE A 387 -0.93 -2.07 -10.03
N TRP A 388 -1.56 -2.57 -8.98
CA TRP A 388 -2.07 -1.81 -7.84
C TRP A 388 -1.28 -2.14 -6.59
N ALA A 389 -1.16 -1.19 -5.67
CA ALA A 389 -0.76 -1.53 -4.31
C ALA A 389 -1.75 -2.53 -3.69
N CYS A 390 -1.25 -3.37 -2.79
CA CYS A 390 -2.04 -4.47 -2.23
C CYS A 390 -1.96 -4.49 -0.70
N GLY A 391 -3.09 -4.78 -0.05
CA GLY A 391 -3.22 -4.94 1.41
C GLY A 391 -2.42 -6.11 2.02
N VAL A 392 -1.73 -6.90 1.21
CA VAL A 392 -0.69 -7.85 1.67
C VAL A 392 0.59 -7.11 2.09
N THR A 393 0.82 -5.89 1.60
CA THR A 393 1.99 -5.06 1.98
C THR A 393 2.19 -4.91 3.49
N PRO A 394 1.18 -4.51 4.29
CA PRO A 394 1.32 -4.42 5.73
C PRO A 394 1.55 -5.78 6.40
N GLN A 395 0.97 -6.87 5.87
CA GLN A 395 1.25 -8.22 6.39
C GLN A 395 2.71 -8.59 6.16
N GLU A 396 3.23 -8.38 4.95
CA GLU A 396 4.64 -8.59 4.63
C GLU A 396 5.55 -7.73 5.51
N ALA A 397 5.17 -6.47 5.79
CA ALA A 397 5.94 -5.59 6.66
C ALA A 397 6.02 -6.10 8.10
N VAL A 398 4.90 -6.60 8.64
CA VAL A 398 4.83 -7.22 9.97
C VAL A 398 5.66 -8.49 10.02
N MET A 399 5.53 -9.35 9.01
CA MET A 399 6.27 -10.62 8.94
C MET A 399 7.78 -10.41 8.85
N ARG A 400 8.23 -9.40 8.10
CA ARG A 400 9.64 -9.05 7.99
C ARG A 400 10.22 -8.37 9.22
N ALA A 401 9.41 -7.61 9.94
CA ALA A 401 9.87 -6.92 11.14
C ALA A 401 10.28 -7.88 12.26
N GLY A 402 9.88 -9.15 12.21
CA GLY A 402 10.26 -10.16 13.19
C GLY A 402 9.78 -9.79 14.59
N LEU A 403 8.56 -9.25 14.68
CA LEU A 403 8.01 -8.73 15.93
C LEU A 403 7.96 -9.83 17.00
N GLU A 404 8.51 -9.53 18.17
CA GLU A 404 8.37 -10.41 19.34
C GLU A 404 6.90 -10.48 19.79
N GLY A 405 6.49 -11.60 20.37
CA GLY A 405 5.12 -11.83 20.83
C GLY A 405 4.24 -12.54 19.82
N VAL A 406 2.92 -12.53 20.07
CA VAL A 406 1.92 -13.16 19.21
C VAL A 406 1.35 -12.11 18.26
N VAL A 407 1.33 -12.43 16.97
CA VAL A 407 0.72 -11.63 15.91
C VAL A 407 -0.32 -12.52 15.24
N MET A 408 -1.48 -11.96 14.93
CA MET A 408 -2.53 -12.67 14.21
C MET A 408 -2.95 -11.86 12.98
N GLY A 409 -3.56 -12.54 12.02
CA GLY A 409 -4.19 -11.90 10.87
C GLY A 409 -5.14 -12.86 10.21
N HIS A 410 -5.93 -12.36 9.27
CA HIS A 410 -6.72 -13.23 8.41
C HIS A 410 -5.82 -14.08 7.50
N ALA A 411 -6.28 -15.27 7.13
CA ALA A 411 -5.66 -16.08 6.09
C ALA A 411 -5.94 -15.46 4.70
N PRO A 412 -5.03 -15.61 3.71
CA PRO A 412 -5.23 -15.03 2.38
C PRO A 412 -6.57 -15.44 1.78
N GLY A 413 -7.29 -14.47 1.21
CA GLY A 413 -8.62 -14.67 0.64
C GLY A 413 -9.77 -14.72 1.65
N HIS A 414 -9.51 -14.71 2.96
CA HIS A 414 -10.52 -14.82 4.02
C HIS A 414 -10.68 -13.49 4.76
N MET A 415 -10.96 -12.41 4.05
CA MET A 415 -11.01 -11.06 4.61
C MET A 415 -12.20 -10.88 5.56
N VAL A 416 -12.14 -9.84 6.40
CA VAL A 416 -13.29 -9.42 7.22
C VAL A 416 -14.24 -8.61 6.33
N VAL A 417 -15.52 -8.99 6.29
CA VAL A 417 -16.55 -8.22 5.56
C VAL A 417 -17.16 -7.18 6.48
N LEU A 418 -17.08 -5.91 6.11
CA LEU A 418 -17.54 -4.77 6.91
C LEU A 418 -18.99 -4.40 6.59
N ASP A 419 -19.59 -3.52 7.40
CA ASP A 419 -20.89 -2.90 7.10
C ASP A 419 -20.74 -1.59 6.33
N ALA A 420 -19.58 -0.94 6.43
CA ALA A 420 -19.16 0.13 5.53
C ALA A 420 -19.16 -0.36 4.08
N ARG A 421 -19.49 0.54 3.15
CA ARG A 421 -19.74 0.25 1.74
C ARG A 421 -18.86 1.04 0.80
N ASP A 422 -18.86 0.64 -0.47
CA ASP A 422 -18.05 1.26 -1.52
C ASP A 422 -18.25 2.79 -1.61
N TRP A 423 -19.46 3.29 -1.42
CA TRP A 423 -19.73 4.73 -1.47
C TRP A 423 -19.31 5.50 -0.22
N ASP A 424 -18.97 4.82 0.87
CA ASP A 424 -18.44 5.46 2.08
C ASP A 424 -16.95 5.81 1.92
N VAL A 425 -16.26 5.14 0.99
CA VAL A 425 -14.82 5.35 0.69
C VAL A 425 -14.56 6.09 -0.62
N VAL A 426 -15.61 6.28 -1.43
CA VAL A 426 -15.56 7.06 -2.65
C VAL A 426 -16.07 8.47 -2.34
N LYS A 427 -15.18 9.46 -2.43
CA LYS A 427 -15.59 10.86 -2.32
C LYS A 427 -16.55 11.20 -3.46
N LYS A 428 -17.74 11.67 -3.13
CA LYS A 428 -18.64 12.28 -4.13
C LYS A 428 -17.99 13.58 -4.58
N GLU A 429 -17.81 13.74 -5.89
CA GLU A 429 -17.51 15.05 -6.45
C GLU A 429 -18.74 15.94 -6.21
N GLU A 430 -18.56 17.02 -5.46
CA GLU A 430 -19.57 18.08 -5.27
C GLU A 430 -19.64 19.02 -6.46
#